data_AF-A0A7J4Y346-F1
#
_entry.id   AF-A0A7J4Y346-F1
#
_cell.length_a   1.000
_cell.length_b   1.000
_cell.length_c   1.000
_cell.angle_alpha   90.00
_cell.angle_beta   90.00
_cell.angle_gamma   90.00
#
_symmetry.space_group_name_H-M   'P 1'
#
loop_
_entity.id
_entity.type
_entity.pdbx_description
1 polymer ?
#
loop_
_entity_poly.entity_id
_entity_poly.type
_entity_poly.pdbx_seq_one_letter_code
_entity_poly.pdbx_strand_id
1 'polypeptide(L)'
;MRRLLSIIVSLITAISFAQQPVELPLWPDGAPNSSGLTGEEQETRPHFVTNVTQPTLTVYHPEKPNGMAIIMCPGGSYRGLGMDGEGYDMAPWFCGQGITYMVLKYRMPNGHWEVPVSDAEQAIRMVRQHAKEWNVNPYKVGLMGASAGGHLTATLATHYNSETRPDFQILLYPVVTMMQVTRGNTRTALLGKNPTMEQIQKFSAELQVTPDTPQAFIALTSDDPSVAPYHGVNYYLALQKNKVPATLHVYPTGGHGWGFQDHFKYKQQWTQELEKWLRDGVVFPENPEPMLRIGKSYLGTKYVANTLDQDGEESLVIRTDAVDCLTFVEYTLAQALGSSFADNLQKIRYRDGIINKYPSRLHYTSEWIENGIRHGFLTDITAKNSAHTQKISLSYMSTHPKQYKKLADSPENVRQMAEYEKAISGKVVHWLPKSELPEAGLPWIMNGDIIAITTKMPGLDIAHVGIAEYKEGKLHLLHASSTLGKVVVSDEPLNHMLNNNKSWTGIRVVRMSHSKNN
;
A
#
# COMPACT_ATOMS: atom_id res chain seq x y z
N MET A 1 8.10 80.39 -4.46
CA MET A 1 6.82 79.98 -5.10
C MET A 1 6.83 78.47 -5.24
N ARG A 2 5.77 77.83 -4.73
CA ARG A 2 5.55 76.38 -4.63
C ARG A 2 5.68 75.67 -5.99
N ARG A 3 6.36 74.53 -6.03
CA ARG A 3 6.11 73.49 -7.05
C ARG A 3 5.83 72.18 -6.34
N LEU A 4 4.58 71.73 -6.44
CA LEU A 4 4.14 70.39 -6.07
C LEU A 4 4.86 69.37 -6.97
N LEU A 5 5.45 68.35 -6.37
CA LEU A 5 5.80 67.12 -7.08
C LEU A 5 4.76 66.06 -6.70
N SER A 6 3.91 65.71 -7.66
CA SER A 6 2.95 64.60 -7.55
C SER A 6 3.71 63.27 -7.62
N ILE A 7 3.55 62.43 -6.60
CA ILE A 7 4.03 61.05 -6.60
C ILE A 7 3.03 60.23 -7.42
N ILE A 8 3.45 59.75 -8.59
CA ILE A 8 2.74 58.72 -9.35
C ILE A 8 3.11 57.38 -8.71
N VAL A 9 2.16 56.79 -7.99
CA VAL A 9 2.25 55.39 -7.55
C VAL A 9 1.79 54.53 -8.73
N SER A 10 2.75 53.93 -9.44
CA SER A 10 2.46 52.90 -10.43
C SER A 10 2.02 51.63 -9.72
N LEU A 11 0.73 51.30 -9.79
CA LEU A 11 0.22 49.97 -9.46
C LEU A 11 0.85 48.95 -10.43
N ILE A 12 1.75 48.11 -9.93
CA ILE A 12 2.13 46.87 -10.62
C ILE A 12 0.99 45.88 -10.34
N THR A 13 0.08 45.72 -11.28
CA THR A 13 -0.84 44.58 -11.31
C THR A 13 -0.01 43.33 -11.59
N ALA A 14 0.25 42.54 -10.54
CA ALA A 14 0.73 41.18 -10.68
C ALA A 14 -0.38 40.35 -11.33
N ILE A 15 -0.24 40.06 -12.63
CA ILE A 15 -1.00 39.02 -13.29
C ILE A 15 -0.38 37.71 -12.78
N SER A 16 -1.08 37.01 -11.89
CA SER A 16 -0.73 35.64 -11.51
C SER A 16 -0.76 34.78 -12.77
N PHE A 17 0.41 34.42 -13.29
CA PHE A 17 0.50 33.32 -14.23
C PHE A 17 0.20 32.04 -13.46
N ALA A 18 -0.96 31.44 -13.71
CA ALA A 18 -1.18 30.04 -13.37
C ALA A 18 -0.02 29.22 -13.96
N GLN A 19 0.63 28.41 -13.13
CA GLN A 19 1.77 27.61 -13.54
C GLN A 19 1.30 26.64 -14.64
N GLN A 20 1.94 26.70 -15.81
CA GLN A 20 1.63 25.81 -16.94
C GLN A 20 1.79 24.34 -16.51
N PRO A 21 0.95 23.42 -17.00
CA PRO A 21 1.08 22.01 -16.66
C PRO A 21 2.43 21.45 -17.12
N VAL A 22 2.98 20.51 -16.34
CA VAL A 22 4.24 19.84 -16.66
C VAL A 22 3.93 18.40 -17.07
N GLU A 23 4.32 18.03 -18.29
CA GLU A 23 4.19 16.65 -18.77
C GLU A 23 5.53 15.92 -18.62
N LEU A 24 5.51 14.78 -17.95
CA LEU A 24 6.69 13.96 -17.66
C LEU A 24 6.55 12.57 -18.30
N PRO A 25 7.61 12.03 -18.93
CA PRO A 25 7.61 10.62 -19.33
C PRO A 25 7.54 9.74 -18.09
N LEU A 26 6.67 8.74 -18.12
CA LEU A 26 6.47 7.84 -16.98
C LEU A 26 7.63 6.83 -16.83
N TRP A 27 8.22 6.44 -17.96
CA TRP A 27 9.33 5.49 -18.06
C TRP A 27 10.47 6.07 -18.93
N PRO A 28 11.27 7.02 -18.40
CA PRO A 28 12.35 7.65 -19.16
C PRO A 28 13.41 6.64 -19.65
N ASP A 29 13.61 5.56 -18.90
CA ASP A 29 14.59 4.51 -19.20
C ASP A 29 13.97 3.26 -19.87
N GLY A 30 12.72 3.36 -20.33
CA GLY A 30 11.96 2.26 -20.92
C GLY A 30 11.06 1.53 -19.91
N ALA A 31 9.90 1.09 -20.39
CA ALA A 31 8.89 0.45 -19.57
C ALA A 31 9.22 -1.04 -19.29
N PRO A 32 8.79 -1.60 -18.15
CA PRO A 32 9.15 -2.97 -17.74
C PRO A 32 8.45 -4.08 -18.54
N ASN A 33 7.46 -3.74 -19.36
CA ASN A 33 6.64 -4.66 -20.15
C ASN A 33 6.18 -3.98 -21.44
N SER A 34 5.62 -4.73 -22.37
CA SER A 34 5.15 -4.22 -23.67
C SER A 34 3.82 -4.88 -24.06
N SER A 35 2.94 -4.12 -24.71
CA SER A 35 1.69 -4.63 -25.28
C SER A 35 1.85 -5.19 -26.70
N GLY A 36 3.07 -5.14 -27.24
CA GLY A 36 3.37 -5.52 -28.63
C GLY A 36 2.80 -4.54 -29.68
N LEU A 37 2.15 -3.47 -29.26
CA LEU A 37 1.70 -2.40 -30.15
C LEU A 37 2.90 -1.65 -30.70
N THR A 38 2.81 -1.27 -31.98
CA THR A 38 3.81 -0.50 -32.71
C THR A 38 3.11 0.64 -33.46
N GLY A 39 3.89 1.60 -33.97
CA GLY A 39 3.37 2.78 -34.65
C GLY A 39 3.10 3.95 -33.72
N GLU A 40 2.69 5.07 -34.31
CA GLU A 40 2.48 6.33 -33.60
C GLU A 40 1.13 6.37 -32.88
N GLU A 41 1.07 7.19 -31.83
CA GLU A 41 -0.17 7.57 -31.15
C GLU A 41 -1.08 8.29 -32.16
N GLN A 42 -2.38 7.95 -32.15
CA GLN A 42 -3.34 8.52 -33.10
C GLN A 42 -4.49 9.17 -32.35
N GLU A 43 -4.75 10.44 -32.66
CA GLU A 43 -5.97 11.12 -32.27
C GLU A 43 -7.09 10.77 -33.27
N THR A 44 -8.04 9.94 -32.85
CA THR A 44 -9.09 9.40 -33.76
C THR A 44 -10.36 10.25 -33.78
N ARG A 45 -10.51 11.12 -32.80
CA ARG A 45 -11.51 12.18 -32.65
C ARG A 45 -10.96 13.18 -31.62
N PRO A 46 -11.49 14.41 -31.53
CA PRO A 46 -10.91 15.46 -30.69
C PRO A 46 -10.54 14.95 -29.29
N HIS A 47 -9.24 14.99 -29.01
CA HIS A 47 -8.60 14.64 -27.74
C HIS A 47 -8.87 13.20 -27.26
N PHE A 48 -9.21 12.31 -28.18
CA PHE A 48 -9.30 10.87 -27.95
C PHE A 48 -8.11 10.17 -28.61
N VAL A 49 -7.09 9.88 -27.80
CA VAL A 49 -5.84 9.26 -28.26
C VAL A 49 -5.93 7.75 -28.20
N THR A 50 -5.44 7.09 -29.25
CA THR A 50 -5.38 5.63 -29.39
C THR A 50 -3.95 5.21 -29.70
N ASN A 51 -3.66 3.91 -29.60
CA ASN A 51 -2.32 3.37 -29.82
C ASN A 51 -1.24 4.02 -28.92
N VAL A 52 -1.61 4.36 -27.68
CA VAL A 52 -0.68 4.93 -26.70
C VAL A 52 0.37 3.88 -26.33
N THR A 53 1.62 4.14 -26.72
CA THR A 53 2.80 3.31 -26.39
C THR A 53 3.81 4.04 -25.51
N GLN A 54 3.74 5.36 -25.45
CA GLN A 54 4.61 6.23 -24.63
C GLN A 54 3.76 6.89 -23.53
N PRO A 55 3.82 6.38 -22.29
CA PRO A 55 2.99 6.91 -21.22
C PRO A 55 3.60 8.16 -20.59
N THR A 56 2.73 9.09 -20.23
CA THR A 56 3.10 10.35 -19.58
C THR A 56 2.22 10.64 -18.37
N LEU A 57 2.76 11.43 -17.46
CA LEU A 57 2.02 12.02 -16.34
C LEU A 57 2.03 13.53 -16.50
N THR A 58 0.86 14.13 -16.74
CA THR A 58 0.69 15.58 -16.79
C THR A 58 0.31 16.11 -15.42
N VAL A 59 1.08 17.02 -14.84
CA VAL A 59 0.89 17.56 -13.49
C VAL A 59 0.36 19.00 -13.54
N TYR A 60 -0.73 19.25 -12.82
CA TYR A 60 -1.37 20.55 -12.65
C TYR A 60 -1.24 20.98 -11.18
N HIS A 61 -0.61 22.14 -10.96
CA HIS A 61 -0.34 22.65 -9.62
C HIS A 61 -1.38 23.70 -9.20
N PRO A 62 -1.97 23.57 -7.99
CA PRO A 62 -2.79 24.62 -7.40
C PRO A 62 -1.90 25.79 -6.95
N GLU A 63 -2.44 27.01 -6.97
CA GLU A 63 -1.75 28.18 -6.40
C GLU A 63 -1.51 28.04 -4.88
N LYS A 64 -2.41 27.33 -4.19
CA LYS A 64 -2.36 27.08 -2.74
C LYS A 64 -2.56 25.58 -2.46
N PRO A 65 -1.49 24.78 -2.50
CA PRO A 65 -1.59 23.33 -2.29
C PRO A 65 -2.04 22.99 -0.86
N ASN A 66 -2.99 22.07 -0.74
CA ASN A 66 -3.50 21.53 0.53
C ASN A 66 -2.85 20.18 0.90
N GLY A 67 -1.87 19.72 0.11
CA GLY A 67 -1.17 18.46 0.29
C GLY A 67 -1.85 17.23 -0.33
N MET A 68 -3.05 17.34 -0.88
CA MET A 68 -3.74 16.23 -1.55
C MET A 68 -3.34 16.16 -3.02
N ALA A 69 -3.22 14.94 -3.54
CA ALA A 69 -3.01 14.66 -4.95
C ALA A 69 -4.08 13.71 -5.50
N ILE A 70 -4.48 13.90 -6.76
CA ILE A 70 -5.38 12.99 -7.48
C ILE A 70 -4.77 12.65 -8.84
N ILE A 71 -4.57 11.35 -9.10
CA ILE A 71 -4.14 10.84 -10.41
C ILE A 71 -5.38 10.33 -11.16
N MET A 72 -5.74 11.01 -12.24
CA MET A 72 -6.83 10.63 -13.14
C MET A 72 -6.37 9.62 -14.19
N CYS A 73 -7.05 8.48 -14.24
CA CYS A 73 -7.00 7.47 -15.27
C CYS A 73 -8.20 7.68 -16.22
N PRO A 74 -8.00 8.23 -17.43
CA PRO A 74 -9.08 8.42 -18.39
C PRO A 74 -9.71 7.10 -18.85
N GLY A 75 -10.98 7.15 -19.27
CA GLY A 75 -11.69 6.04 -19.88
C GLY A 75 -11.39 5.90 -21.37
N GLY A 76 -12.13 5.02 -22.06
CA GLY A 76 -11.91 4.69 -23.48
C GLY A 76 -11.79 3.19 -23.77
N SER A 77 -12.39 2.35 -22.92
CA SER A 77 -12.48 0.90 -23.09
C SER A 77 -11.14 0.16 -23.26
N TYR A 78 -10.05 0.73 -22.76
CA TYR A 78 -8.67 0.25 -23.01
C TYR A 78 -8.28 0.17 -24.49
N ARG A 79 -8.94 0.97 -25.35
CA ARG A 79 -8.67 1.08 -26.79
C ARG A 79 -8.24 2.49 -27.20
N GLY A 80 -8.51 3.46 -26.34
CA GLY A 80 -7.99 4.80 -26.37
C GLY A 80 -8.22 5.47 -25.02
N LEU A 81 -7.92 6.76 -24.94
CA LEU A 81 -8.06 7.60 -23.76
C LEU A 81 -8.83 8.87 -24.11
N GLY A 82 -9.89 9.16 -23.36
CA GLY A 82 -10.57 10.46 -23.41
C GLY A 82 -9.77 11.52 -22.64
N MET A 83 -8.79 12.15 -23.29
CA MET A 83 -7.91 13.11 -22.62
C MET A 83 -8.66 14.40 -22.28
N ASP A 84 -9.53 14.88 -23.16
CA ASP A 84 -10.49 15.94 -22.84
C ASP A 84 -11.83 15.33 -22.42
N GLY A 85 -12.65 16.11 -21.72
CA GLY A 85 -13.92 15.66 -21.12
C GLY A 85 -13.73 14.79 -19.87
N GLU A 86 -12.73 13.92 -19.81
CA GLU A 86 -12.45 13.07 -18.64
C GLU A 86 -11.11 13.40 -17.97
N GLY A 87 -10.04 13.65 -18.74
CA GLY A 87 -8.71 13.98 -18.21
C GLY A 87 -8.56 15.45 -17.84
N TYR A 88 -8.16 16.30 -18.79
CA TYR A 88 -7.66 17.65 -18.52
C TYR A 88 -8.70 18.64 -17.99
N ASP A 89 -9.97 18.49 -18.39
CA ASP A 89 -11.05 19.47 -18.10
C ASP A 89 -11.34 19.65 -16.60
N MET A 90 -11.00 18.65 -15.78
CA MET A 90 -11.18 18.72 -14.32
C MET A 90 -10.06 19.48 -13.61
N ALA A 91 -8.93 19.72 -14.27
CA ALA A 91 -7.75 20.29 -13.64
C ALA A 91 -8.02 21.65 -12.97
N PRO A 92 -8.69 22.63 -13.61
CA PRO A 92 -8.98 23.91 -12.97
C PRO A 92 -9.86 23.77 -11.73
N TRP A 93 -10.82 22.84 -11.75
CA TRP A 93 -11.74 22.62 -10.63
C TRP A 93 -11.04 22.01 -9.41
N PHE A 94 -10.17 21.01 -9.61
CA PHE A 94 -9.37 20.44 -8.53
C PHE A 94 -8.30 21.42 -8.02
N CYS A 95 -7.59 22.10 -8.93
CA CYS A 95 -6.58 23.08 -8.55
C CYS A 95 -7.19 24.25 -7.76
N GLY A 96 -8.42 24.68 -8.11
CA GLY A 96 -9.16 25.69 -7.37
C GLY A 96 -9.51 25.31 -5.93
N GLN A 97 -9.54 24.00 -5.62
CA GLN A 97 -9.73 23.46 -4.27
C GLN A 97 -8.40 23.26 -3.51
N GLY A 98 -7.27 23.61 -4.13
CA GLY A 98 -5.93 23.41 -3.58
C GLY A 98 -5.38 21.99 -3.77
N ILE A 99 -5.99 21.17 -4.63
CA ILE A 99 -5.59 19.79 -4.88
C ILE A 99 -4.64 19.74 -6.08
N THR A 100 -3.49 19.08 -5.95
CA THR A 100 -2.60 18.77 -7.08
C THR A 100 -3.28 17.71 -7.95
N TYR A 101 -3.51 18.02 -9.22
CA TYR A 101 -4.22 17.13 -10.13
C TYR A 101 -3.27 16.60 -11.20
N MET A 102 -3.35 15.32 -11.51
CA MET A 102 -2.52 14.70 -12.51
C MET A 102 -3.35 13.88 -13.48
N VAL A 103 -3.00 13.89 -14.76
CA VAL A 103 -3.64 13.05 -15.78
C VAL A 103 -2.62 12.01 -16.25
N LEU A 104 -2.98 10.74 -16.11
CA LEU A 104 -2.18 9.61 -16.55
C LEU A 104 -2.57 9.21 -17.98
N LYS A 105 -1.67 9.47 -18.93
CA LYS A 105 -1.75 8.89 -20.27
C LYS A 105 -1.13 7.49 -20.23
N TYR A 106 -1.93 6.45 -19.95
CA TYR A 106 -1.44 5.08 -19.82
C TYR A 106 -1.43 4.29 -21.14
N ARG A 107 -0.53 3.32 -21.25
CA ARG A 107 -0.36 2.50 -22.44
C ARG A 107 -1.55 1.56 -22.66
N MET A 108 -1.86 1.31 -23.94
CA MET A 108 -2.94 0.40 -24.31
C MET A 108 -2.54 -1.07 -24.07
N PRO A 109 -3.36 -1.87 -23.38
CA PRO A 109 -3.00 -3.24 -22.97
C PRO A 109 -2.86 -4.22 -24.13
N ASN A 110 -3.75 -4.18 -25.14
CA ASN A 110 -3.76 -5.17 -26.22
C ASN A 110 -3.75 -6.64 -25.71
N GLY A 111 -4.49 -6.92 -24.63
CA GLY A 111 -4.50 -8.23 -23.96
C GLY A 111 -3.39 -8.46 -22.92
N HIS A 112 -2.47 -7.51 -22.78
CA HIS A 112 -1.42 -7.48 -21.76
C HIS A 112 -1.86 -6.57 -20.60
N TRP A 113 -2.61 -7.15 -19.66
CA TRP A 113 -3.18 -6.41 -18.52
C TRP A 113 -2.12 -5.71 -17.66
N GLU A 114 -0.90 -6.26 -17.63
CA GLU A 114 0.24 -5.76 -16.85
C GLU A 114 0.69 -4.37 -17.29
N VAL A 115 0.44 -4.01 -18.55
CA VAL A 115 0.87 -2.76 -19.17
C VAL A 115 0.22 -1.54 -18.49
N PRO A 116 -1.12 -1.35 -18.54
CA PRO A 116 -1.75 -0.19 -17.90
C PRO A 116 -1.67 -0.25 -16.36
N VAL A 117 -1.61 -1.45 -15.76
CA VAL A 117 -1.43 -1.60 -14.31
C VAL A 117 -0.07 -1.05 -13.88
N SER A 118 1.01 -1.47 -14.55
CA SER A 118 2.36 -0.97 -14.23
C SER A 118 2.51 0.54 -14.41
N ASP A 119 1.81 1.13 -15.40
CA ASP A 119 1.79 2.57 -15.59
C ASP A 119 1.10 3.30 -14.43
N ALA A 120 -0.08 2.84 -14.01
CA ALA A 120 -0.76 3.45 -12.87
C ALA A 120 0.03 3.30 -11.56
N GLU A 121 0.67 2.15 -11.35
CA GLU A 121 1.59 1.97 -10.22
C GLU A 121 2.76 2.96 -10.25
N GLN A 122 3.39 3.13 -11.41
CA GLN A 122 4.52 4.05 -11.57
C GLN A 122 4.10 5.50 -11.36
N ALA A 123 2.89 5.89 -11.78
CA ALA A 123 2.36 7.22 -11.52
C ALA A 123 2.28 7.49 -10.01
N ILE A 124 1.78 6.53 -9.22
CA ILE A 124 1.74 6.64 -7.74
C ILE A 124 3.15 6.77 -7.17
N ARG A 125 4.11 5.95 -7.65
CA ARG A 125 5.52 6.03 -7.23
C ARG A 125 6.12 7.40 -7.51
N MET A 126 5.92 7.94 -8.72
CA MET A 126 6.41 9.28 -9.08
C MET A 126 5.81 10.36 -8.18
N VAL A 127 4.50 10.35 -7.93
CA VAL A 127 3.86 11.31 -7.02
C VAL A 127 4.46 11.24 -5.62
N ARG A 128 4.69 10.04 -5.09
CA ARG A 128 5.30 9.86 -3.76
C ARG A 128 6.77 10.28 -3.74
N GLN A 129 7.54 10.01 -4.79
CA GLN A 129 8.94 10.40 -4.92
C GLN A 129 9.12 11.92 -5.03
N HIS A 130 8.24 12.59 -5.78
CA HIS A 130 8.26 14.04 -5.97
C HIS A 130 7.37 14.79 -4.96
N ALA A 131 6.87 14.13 -3.92
CA ALA A 131 5.90 14.69 -2.99
C ALA A 131 6.34 16.04 -2.40
N LYS A 132 7.60 16.18 -2.02
CA LYS A 132 8.17 17.45 -1.52
C LYS A 132 8.18 18.54 -2.60
N GLU A 133 8.56 18.20 -3.82
CA GLU A 133 8.62 19.14 -4.96
C GLU A 133 7.23 19.62 -5.35
N TRP A 134 6.25 18.71 -5.35
CA TRP A 134 4.88 18.99 -5.78
C TRP A 134 3.96 19.48 -4.66
N ASN A 135 4.52 19.73 -3.45
CA ASN A 135 3.77 20.10 -2.24
C ASN A 135 2.63 19.13 -1.90
N VAL A 136 2.87 17.84 -2.13
CA VAL A 136 1.97 16.73 -1.86
C VAL A 136 2.39 16.02 -0.57
N ASN A 137 1.41 15.58 0.22
CA ASN A 137 1.64 14.61 1.27
C ASN A 137 1.63 13.21 0.62
N PRO A 138 2.70 12.41 0.75
CA PRO A 138 2.80 11.10 0.10
C PRO A 138 1.74 10.08 0.57
N TYR A 139 1.01 10.40 1.65
CA TYR A 139 -0.08 9.63 2.23
C TYR A 139 -1.47 10.28 2.04
N LYS A 140 -1.58 11.19 1.07
CA LYS A 140 -2.84 11.79 0.61
C LYS A 140 -2.96 11.74 -0.92
N VAL A 141 -2.58 10.61 -1.51
CA VAL A 141 -2.57 10.38 -2.96
C VAL A 141 -3.75 9.50 -3.35
N GLY A 142 -4.74 10.07 -4.02
CA GLY A 142 -5.90 9.35 -4.54
C GLY A 142 -5.75 8.96 -6.00
N LEU A 143 -6.45 7.90 -6.40
CA LEU A 143 -6.66 7.58 -7.82
C LEU A 143 -8.10 7.91 -8.20
N MET A 144 -8.27 8.45 -9.39
CA MET A 144 -9.56 8.74 -9.99
C MET A 144 -9.65 8.06 -11.35
N GLY A 145 -10.82 7.56 -11.73
CA GLY A 145 -10.99 7.03 -13.07
C GLY A 145 -12.42 6.97 -13.57
N ALA A 146 -12.56 7.10 -14.89
CA ALA A 146 -13.82 7.04 -15.60
C ALA A 146 -13.93 5.76 -16.44
N SER A 147 -15.08 5.09 -16.46
CA SER A 147 -15.31 3.90 -17.30
C SER A 147 -14.21 2.82 -17.13
N ALA A 148 -13.45 2.51 -18.17
CA ALA A 148 -12.29 1.61 -18.12
C ALA A 148 -11.11 2.15 -17.28
N GLY A 149 -10.93 3.47 -17.19
CA GLY A 149 -10.02 4.07 -16.22
C GLY A 149 -10.51 3.93 -14.78
N GLY A 150 -11.83 3.87 -14.59
CA GLY A 150 -12.47 3.47 -13.33
C GLY A 150 -12.14 2.02 -12.97
N HIS A 151 -12.12 1.12 -13.96
CA HIS A 151 -11.63 -0.25 -13.76
C HIS A 151 -10.16 -0.28 -13.35
N LEU A 152 -9.30 0.49 -14.01
CA LEU A 152 -7.89 0.58 -13.65
C LEU A 152 -7.73 1.08 -12.21
N THR A 153 -8.47 2.13 -11.84
CA THR A 153 -8.50 2.68 -10.49
C THR A 153 -8.93 1.64 -9.45
N ALA A 154 -10.03 0.94 -9.68
CA ALA A 154 -10.51 -0.12 -8.78
C ALA A 154 -9.51 -1.29 -8.70
N THR A 155 -8.86 -1.64 -9.81
CA THR A 155 -7.80 -2.67 -9.87
C THR A 155 -6.62 -2.28 -8.99
N LEU A 156 -6.14 -1.05 -9.07
CA LEU A 156 -5.05 -0.55 -8.21
C LEU A 156 -5.48 -0.48 -6.75
N ALA A 157 -6.74 -0.17 -6.50
CA ALA A 157 -7.31 -0.16 -5.15
C ALA A 157 -7.44 -1.56 -4.52
N THR A 158 -7.45 -2.65 -5.30
CA THR A 158 -7.61 -4.03 -4.78
C THR A 158 -6.40 -4.93 -5.01
N HIS A 159 -5.51 -4.62 -5.95
CA HIS A 159 -4.29 -5.40 -6.27
C HIS A 159 -3.00 -4.70 -5.83
N TYR A 160 -3.11 -3.66 -5.01
CA TYR A 160 -1.95 -2.89 -4.59
C TYR A 160 -0.90 -3.74 -3.86
N ASN A 161 0.31 -3.22 -3.90
CA ASN A 161 1.35 -3.51 -2.93
C ASN A 161 1.53 -2.33 -1.97
N SER A 162 2.43 -2.48 -1.00
CA SER A 162 2.75 -1.46 0.00
C SER A 162 3.07 -0.08 -0.59
N GLU A 163 3.69 0.00 -1.77
CA GLU A 163 4.12 1.25 -2.40
C GLU A 163 3.07 1.88 -3.31
N THR A 164 2.11 1.09 -3.81
CA THR A 164 1.20 1.50 -4.89
C THR A 164 -0.25 1.55 -4.45
N ARG A 165 -0.54 1.30 -3.17
CA ARG A 165 -1.89 1.49 -2.63
C ARG A 165 -2.29 2.96 -2.66
N PRO A 166 -3.37 3.36 -3.35
CA PRO A 166 -3.90 4.71 -3.21
C PRO A 166 -4.49 4.94 -1.82
N ASP A 167 -4.53 6.19 -1.37
CA ASP A 167 -5.07 6.55 -0.06
C ASP A 167 -6.60 6.68 -0.09
N PHE A 168 -7.17 6.95 -1.26
CA PHE A 168 -8.61 6.97 -1.56
C PHE A 168 -8.84 6.78 -3.07
N GLN A 169 -10.07 6.47 -3.46
CA GLN A 169 -10.44 6.25 -4.87
C GLN A 169 -11.71 7.00 -5.28
N ILE A 170 -11.74 7.53 -6.50
CA ILE A 170 -12.89 8.20 -7.12
C ILE A 170 -13.23 7.46 -8.42
N LEU A 171 -14.46 6.96 -8.51
CA LEU A 171 -14.91 6.09 -9.60
C LEU A 171 -16.12 6.71 -10.29
N LEU A 172 -15.95 7.12 -11.55
CA LEU A 172 -17.02 7.69 -12.37
C LEU A 172 -17.49 6.66 -13.40
N TYR A 173 -18.78 6.28 -13.35
CA TYR A 173 -19.41 5.25 -14.19
C TYR A 173 -18.48 4.04 -14.43
N PRO A 174 -17.90 3.47 -13.36
CA PRO A 174 -16.76 2.60 -13.49
C PRO A 174 -17.16 1.26 -14.10
N VAL A 175 -16.32 0.73 -14.99
CA VAL A 175 -16.30 -0.71 -15.19
C VAL A 175 -15.65 -1.32 -13.94
N VAL A 176 -16.34 -2.24 -13.26
CA VAL A 176 -15.79 -2.95 -12.09
C VAL A 176 -15.60 -4.44 -12.38
N THR A 177 -16.66 -5.13 -12.79
CA THR A 177 -16.63 -6.57 -13.00
C THR A 177 -16.25 -6.96 -14.44
N MET A 178 -15.48 -8.04 -14.57
CA MET A 178 -15.18 -8.70 -15.85
C MET A 178 -16.04 -9.95 -16.08
N MET A 179 -16.88 -10.31 -15.11
CA MET A 179 -17.83 -11.42 -15.21
C MET A 179 -18.83 -11.20 -16.35
N GLN A 180 -19.25 -9.96 -16.55
CA GLN A 180 -20.11 -9.54 -17.65
C GLN A 180 -19.35 -8.71 -18.69
N VAL A 181 -19.77 -8.80 -19.94
CA VAL A 181 -19.18 -8.04 -21.04
C VAL A 181 -19.87 -6.68 -21.15
N THR A 182 -19.09 -5.61 -21.04
CA THR A 182 -19.53 -4.24 -21.35
C THR A 182 -19.63 -4.04 -22.86
N ARG A 183 -20.48 -3.11 -23.34
CA ARG A 183 -20.60 -2.83 -24.80
C ARG A 183 -19.28 -2.47 -25.49
N GLY A 184 -18.34 -1.84 -24.79
CA GLY A 184 -17.02 -1.45 -25.31
C GLY A 184 -16.01 -2.59 -25.47
N ASN A 185 -16.36 -3.83 -25.14
CA ASN A 185 -15.44 -4.98 -25.12
C ASN A 185 -14.17 -4.74 -24.26
N THR A 186 -14.32 -4.01 -23.14
CA THR A 186 -13.25 -3.66 -22.20
C THR A 186 -12.48 -4.90 -21.72
N ARG A 187 -13.19 -5.99 -21.44
CA ARG A 187 -12.59 -7.28 -21.04
C ARG A 187 -11.61 -7.82 -22.08
N THR A 188 -12.00 -7.81 -23.35
CA THR A 188 -11.14 -8.31 -24.44
C THR A 188 -9.94 -7.42 -24.69
N ALA A 189 -10.11 -6.10 -24.55
CA ALA A 189 -8.99 -5.17 -24.68
C ALA A 189 -7.95 -5.37 -23.57
N LEU A 190 -8.40 -5.62 -22.34
CA LEU A 190 -7.51 -5.84 -21.19
C LEU A 190 -6.90 -7.24 -21.15
N LEU A 191 -7.71 -8.30 -21.29
CA LEU A 191 -7.31 -9.69 -21.01
C LEU A 191 -7.13 -10.56 -22.27
N GLY A 192 -7.38 -9.99 -23.46
CA GLY A 192 -7.33 -10.72 -24.72
C GLY A 192 -8.62 -11.49 -25.03
N LYS A 193 -8.60 -12.29 -26.11
CA LYS A 193 -9.80 -12.95 -26.64
C LYS A 193 -10.30 -14.12 -25.78
N ASN A 194 -9.38 -14.84 -25.14
CA ASN A 194 -9.68 -16.09 -24.41
C ASN A 194 -9.12 -16.04 -22.97
N PRO A 195 -9.59 -15.12 -22.11
CA PRO A 195 -9.13 -15.08 -20.73
C PRO A 195 -9.61 -16.30 -19.96
N THR A 196 -8.78 -16.77 -19.04
CA THR A 196 -9.18 -17.83 -18.08
C THR A 196 -10.21 -17.30 -17.07
N MET A 197 -10.98 -18.20 -16.46
CA MET A 197 -11.92 -17.82 -15.40
C MET A 197 -11.20 -17.18 -14.21
N GLU A 198 -9.99 -17.64 -13.89
CA GLU A 198 -9.13 -17.05 -12.86
C GLU A 198 -8.78 -15.59 -13.18
N GLN A 199 -8.36 -15.29 -14.42
CA GLN A 199 -8.11 -13.90 -14.85
C GLN A 199 -9.39 -13.06 -14.78
N ILE A 200 -10.53 -13.59 -15.19
CA ILE A 200 -11.81 -12.88 -15.12
C ILE A 200 -12.15 -12.54 -13.66
N GLN A 201 -12.02 -13.50 -12.74
CA GLN A 201 -12.29 -13.28 -11.31
C GLN A 201 -11.29 -12.30 -10.71
N LYS A 202 -10.00 -12.45 -11.03
CA LYS A 202 -8.93 -11.57 -10.57
C LYS A 202 -9.21 -10.13 -10.98
N PHE A 203 -9.58 -9.85 -12.23
CA PHE A 203 -9.90 -8.50 -12.69
C PHE A 203 -11.36 -8.11 -12.49
N SER A 204 -12.10 -8.78 -11.60
CA SER A 204 -13.41 -8.31 -11.14
C SER A 204 -13.25 -7.71 -9.73
N ALA A 205 -13.06 -6.39 -9.66
CA ALA A 205 -12.60 -5.73 -8.44
C ALA A 205 -13.53 -5.92 -7.24
N GLU A 206 -14.84 -6.14 -7.45
CA GLU A 206 -15.79 -6.45 -6.38
C GLU A 206 -15.51 -7.77 -5.65
N LEU A 207 -14.78 -8.68 -6.29
CA LEU A 207 -14.38 -9.96 -5.70
C LEU A 207 -13.05 -9.86 -4.93
N GLN A 208 -12.33 -8.75 -5.08
CA GLN A 208 -10.98 -8.55 -4.56
C GLN A 208 -10.92 -7.57 -3.38
N VAL A 209 -12.07 -7.06 -2.93
CA VAL A 209 -12.15 -6.12 -1.82
C VAL A 209 -11.75 -6.79 -0.50
N THR A 210 -10.76 -6.21 0.15
CA THR A 210 -10.33 -6.53 1.51
C THR A 210 -10.67 -5.38 2.48
N PRO A 211 -10.59 -5.57 3.81
CA PRO A 211 -10.74 -4.48 4.79
C PRO A 211 -9.71 -3.35 4.64
N ASP A 212 -8.60 -3.59 3.94
CA ASP A 212 -7.56 -2.59 3.69
C ASP A 212 -7.74 -1.89 2.32
N THR A 213 -8.78 -2.22 1.56
CA THR A 213 -9.13 -1.49 0.32
C THR A 213 -9.38 0.00 0.64
N PRO A 214 -8.89 0.95 -0.18
CA PRO A 214 -9.09 2.38 0.04
C PRO A 214 -10.56 2.80 -0.02
N GLN A 215 -10.90 3.77 0.81
CA GLN A 215 -12.20 4.44 0.85
C GLN A 215 -12.58 5.06 -0.50
N ALA A 216 -13.86 5.01 -0.87
CA ALA A 216 -14.31 5.24 -2.24
C ALA A 216 -15.45 6.27 -2.39
N PHE A 217 -15.36 7.09 -3.43
CA PHE A 217 -16.47 7.85 -3.99
C PHE A 217 -16.89 7.22 -5.33
N ILE A 218 -18.16 6.85 -5.47
CA ILE A 218 -18.67 6.21 -6.69
C ILE A 218 -19.86 7.03 -7.20
N ALA A 219 -19.80 7.44 -8.47
CA ALA A 219 -20.90 8.13 -9.15
C ALA A 219 -21.23 7.46 -10.48
N LEU A 220 -22.51 7.18 -10.74
CA LEU A 220 -22.97 6.53 -11.97
C LEU A 220 -24.40 6.95 -12.34
N THR A 221 -24.86 6.52 -13.51
CA THR A 221 -26.21 6.77 -14.02
C THR A 221 -27.00 5.46 -14.15
N SER A 222 -28.30 5.49 -13.86
CA SER A 222 -29.18 4.32 -13.93
C SER A 222 -29.48 3.88 -15.37
N ASP A 223 -29.48 4.82 -16.31
CA ASP A 223 -29.81 4.59 -17.73
C ASP A 223 -28.58 4.31 -18.59
N ASP A 224 -27.41 4.04 -17.99
CA ASP A 224 -26.17 3.74 -18.71
C ASP A 224 -26.32 2.44 -19.54
N PRO A 225 -26.33 2.55 -20.88
CA PRO A 225 -26.53 1.39 -21.72
C PRO A 225 -25.23 0.59 -21.93
N SER A 226 -24.07 1.18 -21.62
CA SER A 226 -22.73 0.65 -21.93
C SER A 226 -22.12 -0.09 -20.74
N VAL A 227 -22.25 0.50 -19.55
CA VAL A 227 -21.76 -0.03 -18.27
C VAL A 227 -22.93 0.03 -17.29
N ALA A 228 -23.58 -1.12 -17.10
CA ALA A 228 -24.78 -1.17 -16.29
C ALA A 228 -24.52 -0.75 -14.83
N PRO A 229 -25.51 -0.17 -14.14
CA PRO A 229 -25.35 0.36 -12.77
C PRO A 229 -24.80 -0.65 -11.75
N TYR A 230 -25.01 -1.94 -11.97
CA TYR A 230 -24.54 -2.99 -11.07
C TYR A 230 -23.01 -3.02 -10.92
N HIS A 231 -22.23 -2.50 -11.87
CA HIS A 231 -20.78 -2.43 -11.71
C HIS A 231 -20.41 -1.61 -10.45
N GLY A 232 -20.91 -0.39 -10.33
CA GLY A 232 -20.66 0.45 -9.15
C GLY A 232 -21.43 0.01 -7.91
N VAL A 233 -22.68 -0.45 -8.05
CA VAL A 233 -23.48 -0.94 -6.91
C VAL A 233 -22.85 -2.17 -6.25
N ASN A 234 -22.41 -3.16 -7.03
CA ASN A 234 -21.80 -4.36 -6.47
C ASN A 234 -20.46 -4.06 -5.79
N TYR A 235 -19.66 -3.15 -6.36
CA TYR A 235 -18.41 -2.71 -5.72
C TYR A 235 -18.68 -2.01 -4.38
N TYR A 236 -19.66 -1.10 -4.35
CA TYR A 236 -20.10 -0.46 -3.10
C TYR A 236 -20.52 -1.48 -2.04
N LEU A 237 -21.31 -2.48 -2.42
CA LEU A 237 -21.73 -3.54 -1.50
C LEU A 237 -20.55 -4.39 -1.00
N ALA A 238 -19.56 -4.67 -1.85
CA ALA A 238 -18.34 -5.37 -1.45
C ALA A 238 -17.48 -4.54 -0.47
N LEU A 239 -17.37 -3.22 -0.68
CA LEU A 239 -16.72 -2.28 0.25
C LEU A 239 -17.44 -2.28 1.61
N GLN A 240 -18.77 -2.17 1.62
CA GLN A 240 -19.56 -2.20 2.85
C GLN A 240 -19.41 -3.53 3.61
N LYS A 241 -19.44 -4.66 2.90
CA LYS A 241 -19.22 -5.99 3.50
C LYS A 241 -17.87 -6.09 4.22
N ASN A 242 -16.84 -5.44 3.68
CA ASN A 242 -15.50 -5.39 4.26
C ASN A 242 -15.26 -4.21 5.21
N LYS A 243 -16.33 -3.45 5.56
CA LYS A 243 -16.27 -2.27 6.43
C LYS A 243 -15.37 -1.15 5.92
N VAL A 244 -15.22 -1.04 4.60
CA VAL A 244 -14.49 0.04 3.95
C VAL A 244 -15.44 1.23 3.76
N PRO A 245 -15.10 2.44 4.24
CA PRO A 245 -15.92 3.62 4.02
C PRO A 245 -16.11 3.91 2.53
N ALA A 246 -17.37 4.09 2.10
CA ALA A 246 -17.67 4.40 0.71
C ALA A 246 -18.95 5.25 0.60
N THR A 247 -19.05 6.06 -0.45
CA THR A 247 -20.28 6.73 -0.87
C THR A 247 -20.65 6.34 -2.29
N LEU A 248 -21.95 6.24 -2.58
CA LEU A 248 -22.49 5.89 -3.88
C LEU A 248 -23.59 6.88 -4.28
N HIS A 249 -23.40 7.53 -5.42
CA HIS A 249 -24.38 8.41 -6.06
C HIS A 249 -24.86 7.78 -7.36
N VAL A 250 -26.17 7.58 -7.47
CA VAL A 250 -26.83 7.01 -8.65
C VAL A 250 -27.82 8.02 -9.22
N TYR A 251 -27.49 8.62 -10.36
CA TYR A 251 -28.36 9.59 -11.03
C TYR A 251 -29.32 8.87 -11.99
N PRO A 252 -30.57 9.31 -12.13
CA PRO A 252 -31.57 8.57 -12.89
C PRO A 252 -31.30 8.57 -14.40
N THR A 253 -30.68 9.64 -14.94
CA THR A 253 -30.40 9.77 -16.38
C THR A 253 -29.05 10.40 -16.67
N GLY A 254 -28.53 10.16 -17.88
CA GLY A 254 -27.29 10.78 -18.37
C GLY A 254 -26.46 9.87 -19.28
N GLY A 255 -26.80 8.58 -19.36
CA GLY A 255 -26.07 7.62 -20.17
C GLY A 255 -24.62 7.43 -19.70
N HIS A 256 -23.75 6.99 -20.61
CA HIS A 256 -22.33 6.74 -20.35
C HIS A 256 -21.46 7.92 -20.77
N GLY A 257 -20.29 8.08 -20.12
CA GLY A 257 -19.24 8.98 -20.62
C GLY A 257 -19.55 10.47 -20.46
N TRP A 258 -20.22 10.84 -19.36
CA TRP A 258 -20.62 12.24 -19.11
C TRP A 258 -19.46 13.14 -18.65
N GLY A 259 -18.37 12.58 -18.13
CA GLY A 259 -17.13 13.30 -17.78
C GLY A 259 -17.33 14.58 -16.96
N PHE A 260 -16.59 15.63 -17.28
CA PHE A 260 -16.73 16.96 -16.70
C PHE A 260 -17.49 17.92 -17.63
N GLN A 261 -18.44 17.41 -18.40
CA GLN A 261 -19.10 18.18 -19.46
C GLN A 261 -20.36 18.91 -19.00
N ASP A 262 -20.57 20.15 -19.47
CA ASP A 262 -21.71 20.99 -19.08
C ASP A 262 -23.07 20.46 -19.54
N HIS A 263 -23.09 19.58 -20.55
CA HIS A 263 -24.33 18.94 -20.99
C HIS A 263 -24.86 17.91 -19.97
N PHE A 264 -24.05 17.47 -19.01
CA PHE A 264 -24.50 16.52 -18.01
C PHE A 264 -25.35 17.23 -16.96
N LYS A 265 -26.64 16.89 -16.93
CA LYS A 265 -27.66 17.50 -16.06
C LYS A 265 -27.28 17.57 -14.58
N TYR A 266 -26.48 16.62 -14.12
CA TYR A 266 -26.09 16.50 -12.70
C TYR A 266 -24.67 17.02 -12.40
N LYS A 267 -24.02 17.73 -13.35
CA LYS A 267 -22.62 18.20 -13.21
C LYS A 267 -22.38 18.94 -11.91
N GLN A 268 -23.23 19.91 -11.59
CA GLN A 268 -23.09 20.71 -10.37
C GLN A 268 -23.25 19.85 -9.11
N GLN A 269 -24.21 18.93 -9.10
CA GLN A 269 -24.52 18.11 -7.94
C GLN A 269 -23.36 17.17 -7.61
N TRP A 270 -22.89 16.37 -8.59
CA TRP A 270 -21.85 15.39 -8.31
C TRP A 270 -20.51 16.03 -7.94
N THR A 271 -20.19 17.20 -8.51
CA THR A 271 -18.98 17.94 -8.16
C THR A 271 -19.05 18.50 -6.75
N GLN A 272 -20.19 19.05 -6.31
CA GLN A 272 -20.39 19.50 -4.93
C GLN A 272 -20.37 18.35 -3.92
N GLU A 273 -20.94 17.20 -4.29
CA GLU A 273 -20.90 15.98 -3.47
C GLU A 273 -19.46 15.46 -3.33
N LEU A 274 -18.69 15.49 -4.42
CA LEU A 274 -17.27 15.12 -4.41
C LEU A 274 -16.42 16.08 -3.59
N GLU A 275 -16.58 17.40 -3.76
CA GLU A 275 -15.90 18.43 -2.95
C GLU A 275 -16.15 18.19 -1.46
N LYS A 276 -17.42 18.00 -1.09
CA LYS A 276 -17.80 17.72 0.30
C LYS A 276 -17.18 16.43 0.81
N TRP A 277 -17.18 15.37 0.02
CA TRP A 277 -16.54 14.11 0.41
C TRP A 277 -15.02 14.25 0.57
N LEU A 278 -14.33 14.95 -0.33
CA LEU A 278 -12.88 15.19 -0.23
C LEU A 278 -12.52 16.03 0.99
N ARG A 279 -13.34 17.02 1.33
CA ARG A 279 -13.11 17.90 2.49
C ARG A 279 -13.46 17.23 3.82
N ASP A 280 -14.61 16.57 3.90
CA ASP A 280 -15.22 16.17 5.16
C ASP A 280 -15.34 14.64 5.33
N GLY A 281 -15.32 13.88 4.23
CA GLY A 281 -15.60 12.44 4.21
C GLY A 281 -14.37 11.53 4.11
N VAL A 282 -13.28 11.99 3.50
CA VAL A 282 -12.01 11.24 3.39
C VAL A 282 -11.26 11.31 4.72
N VAL A 283 -11.13 10.18 5.40
CA VAL A 283 -10.39 10.11 6.67
C VAL A 283 -8.98 9.60 6.42
N PHE A 284 -7.98 10.42 6.73
CA PHE A 284 -6.58 9.99 6.69
C PHE A 284 -6.15 9.52 8.08
N PRO A 285 -5.49 8.37 8.19
CA PRO A 285 -4.99 7.87 9.46
C PRO A 285 -3.92 8.82 10.02
N GLU A 286 -3.93 9.05 11.33
CA GLU A 286 -2.88 9.82 12.02
C GLU A 286 -1.49 9.20 11.83
N ASN A 287 -1.44 7.88 11.64
CA ASN A 287 -0.23 7.12 11.38
C ASN A 287 -0.37 6.41 10.03
N PRO A 288 0.07 7.04 8.92
CA PRO A 288 -0.16 6.50 7.58
C PRO A 288 0.80 5.37 7.19
N GLU A 289 1.91 5.21 7.91
CA GLU A 289 2.88 4.13 7.70
C GLU A 289 2.18 2.75 7.76
N PRO A 290 2.24 1.93 6.69
CA PRO A 290 1.42 0.70 6.58
C PRO A 290 1.57 -0.24 7.78
N MET A 291 2.80 -0.50 8.23
CA MET A 291 3.08 -1.38 9.37
C MET A 291 2.40 -0.88 10.66
N LEU A 292 2.48 0.41 10.96
CA LEU A 292 1.89 0.96 12.17
C LEU A 292 0.37 1.06 12.04
N ARG A 293 -0.13 1.51 10.89
CA ARG A 293 -1.56 1.63 10.59
C ARG A 293 -2.28 0.29 10.73
N ILE A 294 -1.74 -0.75 10.10
CA ILE A 294 -2.29 -2.11 10.13
C ILE A 294 -2.06 -2.72 11.51
N GLY A 295 -0.88 -2.55 12.11
CA GLY A 295 -0.64 -3.06 13.46
C GLY A 295 -1.67 -2.53 14.47
N LYS A 296 -2.09 -1.26 14.35
CA LYS A 296 -3.11 -0.67 15.22
C LYS A 296 -4.49 -1.29 15.05
N SER A 297 -4.83 -1.89 13.91
CA SER A 297 -6.10 -2.60 13.74
C SER A 297 -6.18 -3.89 14.56
N TYR A 298 -5.05 -4.37 15.09
CA TYR A 298 -4.98 -5.52 15.99
C TYR A 298 -5.11 -5.15 17.46
N LEU A 299 -5.20 -3.85 17.83
CA LEU A 299 -5.34 -3.46 19.23
C LEU A 299 -6.52 -4.18 19.89
N GLY A 300 -6.27 -4.83 21.03
CA GLY A 300 -7.26 -5.64 21.73
C GLY A 300 -7.38 -7.09 21.27
N THR A 301 -6.78 -7.50 20.14
CA THR A 301 -6.72 -8.90 19.70
C THR A 301 -6.07 -9.76 20.77
N LYS A 302 -6.65 -10.93 21.04
CA LYS A 302 -6.26 -11.81 22.16
C LYS A 302 -4.85 -12.39 21.95
N TYR A 303 -4.08 -12.41 23.04
CA TYR A 303 -2.82 -13.15 23.09
C TYR A 303 -3.08 -14.65 23.28
N VAL A 304 -2.56 -15.48 22.38
CA VAL A 304 -2.60 -16.95 22.47
C VAL A 304 -1.27 -17.50 21.97
N ALA A 305 -0.58 -18.28 22.82
CA ALA A 305 0.65 -18.97 22.42
C ALA A 305 0.34 -20.23 21.59
N ASN A 306 1.29 -20.65 20.76
CA ASN A 306 1.27 -21.92 20.01
C ASN A 306 0.07 -22.07 19.06
N THR A 307 -0.46 -20.97 18.52
CA THR A 307 -1.60 -20.98 17.57
C THR A 307 -1.31 -21.76 16.29
N LEU A 308 -0.03 -21.90 15.95
CA LEU A 308 0.45 -22.59 14.75
C LEU A 308 0.67 -24.11 14.97
N ASP A 309 0.71 -24.60 16.21
CA ASP A 309 1.09 -25.98 16.53
C ASP A 309 -0.10 -26.95 16.51
N GLN A 310 -0.78 -26.99 15.35
CA GLN A 310 -1.91 -27.89 15.10
C GLN A 310 -1.46 -29.36 15.02
N ASP A 311 -2.40 -30.29 15.19
CA ASP A 311 -2.15 -31.71 14.91
C ASP A 311 -1.93 -31.96 13.41
N GLY A 312 -1.15 -32.99 13.05
CA GLY A 312 -0.86 -33.33 11.65
C GLY A 312 0.43 -32.71 11.07
N GLU A 313 0.52 -32.64 9.75
CA GLU A 313 1.67 -32.09 9.01
C GLU A 313 1.71 -30.55 9.09
N GLU A 314 2.91 -29.98 8.95
CA GLU A 314 3.10 -28.52 8.91
C GLU A 314 2.37 -27.94 7.69
N SER A 315 1.56 -26.91 7.92
CA SER A 315 0.81 -26.21 6.89
C SER A 315 0.67 -24.73 7.27
N LEU A 316 0.33 -23.87 6.30
CA LEU A 316 0.14 -22.45 6.54
C LEU A 316 -1.14 -22.21 7.37
N VAL A 317 -0.97 -21.97 8.68
CA VAL A 317 -2.08 -21.63 9.58
C VAL A 317 -2.28 -20.12 9.68
N ILE A 318 -3.51 -19.64 9.44
CA ILE A 318 -3.88 -18.23 9.55
C ILE A 318 -4.93 -18.06 10.66
N ARG A 319 -4.53 -17.38 11.75
CA ARG A 319 -5.40 -17.03 12.88
C ARG A 319 -5.19 -15.56 13.25
N THR A 320 -5.89 -14.65 12.59
CA THR A 320 -5.74 -13.20 12.85
C THR A 320 -6.52 -12.72 14.08
N ASP A 321 -7.40 -13.55 14.62
CA ASP A 321 -8.21 -13.29 15.83
C ASP A 321 -7.51 -13.66 17.14
N ALA A 322 -6.38 -14.37 17.05
CA ALA A 322 -5.59 -14.83 18.19
C ALA A 322 -4.11 -14.88 17.79
N VAL A 323 -3.28 -14.08 18.45
CA VAL A 323 -1.88 -13.87 18.05
C VAL A 323 -0.93 -14.05 19.23
N ASP A 324 0.32 -14.38 18.96
CA ASP A 324 1.45 -14.16 19.85
C ASP A 324 2.32 -13.01 19.31
N CYS A 325 3.48 -12.76 19.92
CA CYS A 325 4.34 -11.64 19.52
C CYS A 325 4.79 -11.73 18.06
N LEU A 326 5.20 -12.91 17.59
CA LEU A 326 5.75 -13.09 16.25
C LEU A 326 4.63 -13.12 15.21
N THR A 327 3.60 -13.93 15.43
CA THR A 327 2.47 -14.03 14.49
C THR A 327 1.75 -12.69 14.31
N PHE A 328 1.66 -11.86 15.35
CA PHE A 328 1.18 -10.48 15.21
C PHE A 328 2.00 -9.67 14.20
N VAL A 329 3.34 -9.68 14.34
CA VAL A 329 4.24 -8.97 13.41
C VAL A 329 4.17 -9.57 12.01
N GLU A 330 4.14 -10.90 11.89
CA GLU A 330 4.03 -11.59 10.59
C GLU A 330 2.74 -11.24 9.85
N TYR A 331 1.59 -11.26 10.53
CA TYR A 331 0.32 -10.91 9.90
C TYR A 331 0.28 -9.44 9.50
N THR A 332 0.82 -8.55 10.35
CA THR A 332 0.90 -7.12 10.06
C THR A 332 1.78 -6.88 8.83
N LEU A 333 2.97 -7.51 8.78
CA LEU A 333 3.88 -7.40 7.65
C LEU A 333 3.27 -8.00 6.36
N ALA A 334 2.63 -9.17 6.45
CA ALA A 334 2.01 -9.82 5.31
C ALA A 334 0.90 -8.97 4.67
N GLN A 335 0.10 -8.28 5.49
CA GLN A 335 -0.91 -7.32 5.02
C GLN A 335 -0.27 -6.03 4.49
N ALA A 336 0.73 -5.51 5.20
CA ALA A 336 1.41 -4.28 4.82
C ALA A 336 2.08 -4.41 3.45
N LEU A 337 2.62 -5.59 3.11
CA LEU A 337 3.23 -5.87 1.80
C LEU A 337 2.22 -5.89 0.64
N GLY A 338 0.91 -6.00 0.87
CA GLY A 338 -0.11 -5.88 -0.17
C GLY A 338 -1.22 -6.94 -0.16
N SER A 339 -1.92 -7.05 -1.28
CA SER A 339 -3.16 -7.83 -1.43
C SER A 339 -3.02 -9.35 -1.38
N SER A 340 -1.81 -9.91 -1.58
CA SER A 340 -1.56 -11.37 -1.53
C SER A 340 -1.20 -11.87 -0.13
N PHE A 341 -2.09 -11.69 0.84
CA PHE A 341 -1.82 -11.95 2.26
C PHE A 341 -1.24 -13.34 2.56
N ALA A 342 -1.83 -14.42 2.03
CA ALA A 342 -1.38 -15.78 2.32
C ALA A 342 0.01 -16.07 1.71
N ASP A 343 0.26 -15.63 0.48
CA ASP A 343 1.55 -15.80 -0.19
C ASP A 343 2.66 -15.02 0.54
N ASN A 344 2.35 -13.77 0.92
CA ASN A 344 3.26 -12.94 1.71
C ASN A 344 3.57 -13.61 3.04
N LEU A 345 2.55 -14.09 3.75
CA LEU A 345 2.72 -14.76 5.03
C LEU A 345 3.58 -16.03 4.91
N GLN A 346 3.37 -16.83 3.85
CA GLN A 346 4.19 -18.01 3.62
C GLN A 346 5.66 -17.66 3.41
N LYS A 347 5.95 -16.65 2.58
CA LYS A 347 7.33 -16.14 2.34
C LYS A 347 7.98 -15.60 3.62
N ILE A 348 7.19 -14.98 4.48
CA ILE A 348 7.63 -14.42 5.77
C ILE A 348 7.96 -15.54 6.76
N ARG A 349 7.05 -16.52 6.91
CA ARG A 349 7.06 -17.50 8.00
C ARG A 349 7.95 -18.71 7.74
N TYR A 350 8.12 -19.09 6.48
CA TYR A 350 8.85 -20.29 6.09
C TYR A 350 10.14 -19.93 5.37
N ARG A 351 11.18 -20.72 5.62
CA ARG A 351 12.49 -20.57 4.98
C ARG A 351 12.31 -20.64 3.47
N ASP A 352 12.70 -19.56 2.78
CA ASP A 352 12.55 -19.42 1.33
C ASP A 352 11.09 -19.54 0.82
N GLY A 353 10.10 -19.34 1.71
CA GLY A 353 8.69 -19.51 1.40
C GLY A 353 8.26 -20.95 1.13
N ILE A 354 9.07 -21.94 1.50
CA ILE A 354 8.81 -23.36 1.23
C ILE A 354 8.36 -24.05 2.51
N ILE A 355 7.13 -24.56 2.51
CA ILE A 355 6.61 -25.39 3.60
C ILE A 355 7.12 -26.81 3.41
N ASN A 356 8.02 -27.24 4.29
CA ASN A 356 8.58 -28.59 4.28
C ASN A 356 8.84 -29.06 5.72
N LYS A 357 7.81 -29.63 6.34
CA LYS A 357 7.80 -30.08 7.75
C LYS A 357 8.03 -28.93 8.76
N TYR A 358 7.90 -29.24 10.05
CA TYR A 358 7.99 -28.27 11.14
C TYR A 358 9.31 -27.44 11.16
N PRO A 359 10.51 -28.02 10.89
CA PRO A 359 11.75 -27.24 10.90
C PRO A 359 11.90 -26.23 9.75
N SER A 360 11.04 -26.27 8.71
CA SER A 360 11.02 -25.25 7.66
C SER A 360 10.49 -23.89 8.13
N ARG A 361 9.70 -23.88 9.21
CA ARG A 361 9.23 -22.64 9.84
C ARG A 361 10.38 -21.93 10.53
N LEU A 362 10.43 -20.61 10.38
CA LEU A 362 11.51 -19.76 10.90
C LEU A 362 11.29 -19.47 12.40
N HIS A 363 11.65 -20.42 13.26
CA HIS A 363 11.41 -20.33 14.71
C HIS A 363 12.34 -19.33 15.44
N TYR A 364 13.56 -19.12 14.93
CA TYR A 364 14.50 -18.15 15.49
C TYR A 364 14.39 -16.81 14.76
N THR A 365 14.12 -15.74 15.51
CA THR A 365 13.84 -14.43 14.89
C THR A 365 15.02 -13.86 14.11
N SER A 366 16.28 -14.10 14.48
CA SER A 366 17.39 -13.66 13.60
C SER A 366 17.39 -14.36 12.25
N GLU A 367 17.03 -15.65 12.20
CA GLU A 367 16.90 -16.34 10.91
C GLU A 367 15.70 -15.82 10.13
N TRP A 368 14.58 -15.53 10.81
CA TRP A 368 13.41 -14.86 10.22
C TRP A 368 13.78 -13.51 9.59
N ILE A 369 14.57 -12.69 10.29
CA ILE A 369 15.09 -11.41 9.79
C ILE A 369 15.98 -11.63 8.56
N GLU A 370 16.93 -12.58 8.62
CA GLU A 370 17.82 -12.90 7.50
C GLU A 370 17.06 -13.37 6.26
N ASN A 371 16.02 -14.18 6.45
CA ASN A 371 15.14 -14.58 5.36
C ASN A 371 14.51 -13.37 4.68
N GLY A 372 13.96 -12.43 5.47
CA GLY A 372 13.36 -11.22 4.90
C GLY A 372 14.32 -10.27 4.21
N ILE A 373 15.55 -10.16 4.71
CA ILE A 373 16.60 -9.36 4.05
C ILE A 373 17.00 -10.01 2.72
N ARG A 374 17.22 -11.32 2.71
CA ARG A 374 17.60 -12.09 1.52
C ARG A 374 16.55 -12.02 0.41
N HIS A 375 15.27 -12.02 0.78
CA HIS A 375 14.14 -11.92 -0.14
C HIS A 375 13.67 -10.47 -0.38
N GLY A 376 14.41 -9.47 0.12
CA GLY A 376 14.20 -8.06 -0.19
C GLY A 376 12.99 -7.40 0.47
N PHE A 377 12.29 -8.07 1.39
CA PHE A 377 11.12 -7.50 2.09
C PHE A 377 11.43 -6.93 3.48
N LEU A 378 12.69 -7.03 3.95
CA LEU A 378 13.21 -6.35 5.14
C LEU A 378 14.57 -5.69 4.88
N THR A 379 14.86 -4.61 5.59
CA THR A 379 16.17 -3.96 5.65
C THR A 379 16.60 -3.90 7.11
N ASP A 380 17.84 -4.30 7.39
CA ASP A 380 18.44 -4.12 8.71
C ASP A 380 18.84 -2.64 8.90
N ILE A 381 18.09 -1.94 9.74
CA ILE A 381 18.34 -0.53 10.06
C ILE A 381 19.47 -0.43 11.09
N THR A 382 19.53 -1.35 12.05
CA THR A 382 20.61 -1.41 13.03
C THR A 382 21.98 -1.59 12.38
N ALA A 383 22.09 -2.41 11.32
CA ALA A 383 23.33 -2.60 10.58
C ALA A 383 23.90 -1.32 9.95
N LYS A 384 23.04 -0.35 9.64
CA LYS A 384 23.46 0.94 9.05
C LYS A 384 23.79 2.00 10.10
N ASN A 385 23.31 1.84 11.34
CA ASN A 385 23.27 2.93 12.31
C ASN A 385 23.93 2.61 13.67
N SER A 386 24.18 1.34 13.99
CA SER A 386 24.83 0.95 15.24
C SER A 386 26.20 0.35 14.98
N ALA A 387 27.22 0.78 15.72
CA ALA A 387 28.56 0.19 15.69
C ALA A 387 28.66 -1.12 16.48
N HIS A 388 27.68 -1.40 17.36
CA HIS A 388 27.70 -2.57 18.22
C HIS A 388 27.30 -3.82 17.45
N THR A 389 28.11 -4.87 17.64
CA THR A 389 27.87 -6.17 17.03
C THR A 389 27.89 -7.26 18.09
N GLN A 390 27.22 -8.36 17.79
CA GLN A 390 27.26 -9.58 18.60
C GLN A 390 27.27 -10.81 17.69
N LYS A 391 27.87 -11.90 18.18
CA LYS A 391 27.79 -13.20 17.51
C LYS A 391 26.54 -13.91 17.97
N ILE A 392 25.75 -14.41 17.02
CA ILE A 392 24.60 -15.25 17.31
C ILE A 392 25.08 -16.59 17.87
N SER A 393 24.41 -17.09 18.90
CA SER A 393 24.66 -18.40 19.51
C SER A 393 23.33 -19.07 19.83
N LEU A 394 22.86 -19.92 18.92
CA LEU A 394 21.57 -20.60 19.02
C LEU A 394 21.75 -22.07 19.37
N SER A 395 20.92 -22.55 20.27
CA SER A 395 20.85 -23.98 20.65
C SER A 395 19.59 -24.35 21.41
N TYR A 396 18.69 -23.40 21.70
CA TYR A 396 17.66 -23.55 22.71
C TYR A 396 16.67 -24.69 22.38
N MET A 397 16.12 -24.71 21.17
CA MET A 397 15.11 -25.70 20.76
C MET A 397 15.66 -27.12 20.71
N SER A 398 16.84 -27.34 20.11
CA SER A 398 17.43 -28.68 20.03
C SER A 398 17.87 -29.24 21.38
N THR A 399 18.22 -28.36 22.34
CA THR A 399 18.60 -28.75 23.71
C THR A 399 17.41 -28.87 24.66
N HIS A 400 16.24 -28.32 24.31
CA HIS A 400 15.00 -28.40 25.08
C HIS A 400 13.82 -29.00 24.30
N PRO A 401 13.98 -30.14 23.60
CA PRO A 401 12.96 -30.64 22.67
C PRO A 401 11.63 -30.99 23.34
N LYS A 402 11.65 -31.35 24.64
CA LYS A 402 10.44 -31.66 25.43
C LYS A 402 9.49 -30.46 25.61
N GLN A 403 9.96 -29.23 25.38
CA GLN A 403 9.12 -28.03 25.46
C GLN A 403 8.27 -27.83 24.20
N TYR A 404 8.55 -28.55 23.11
CA TYR A 404 7.93 -28.36 21.81
C TYR A 404 7.27 -29.64 21.34
N LYS A 405 5.94 -29.62 21.16
CA LYS A 405 5.14 -30.79 20.76
C LYS A 405 5.68 -31.49 19.51
N LYS A 406 6.16 -30.73 18.53
CA LYS A 406 6.68 -31.24 17.25
C LYS A 406 8.14 -31.73 17.33
N LEU A 407 8.83 -31.53 18.45
CA LEU A 407 10.20 -31.99 18.68
C LEU A 407 10.29 -33.13 19.71
N ALA A 408 9.42 -33.12 20.73
CA ALA A 408 9.48 -34.03 21.87
C ALA A 408 9.65 -35.50 21.49
N ASP A 409 8.91 -35.95 20.46
CA ASP A 409 8.91 -37.33 19.97
C ASP A 409 9.46 -37.46 18.54
N SER A 410 10.25 -36.49 18.06
CA SER A 410 10.82 -36.49 16.71
C SER A 410 12.33 -36.22 16.70
N PRO A 411 13.16 -37.27 16.83
CA PRO A 411 14.62 -37.14 16.75
C PRO A 411 15.11 -36.51 15.43
N GLU A 412 14.37 -36.73 14.34
CA GLU A 412 14.66 -36.15 13.03
C GLU A 412 14.44 -34.62 13.03
N ASN A 413 13.32 -34.14 13.58
CA ASN A 413 13.10 -32.70 13.69
C ASN A 413 14.13 -32.04 14.61
N VAL A 414 14.52 -32.72 15.71
CA VAL A 414 15.58 -32.22 16.62
C VAL A 414 16.91 -32.09 15.88
N ARG A 415 17.28 -33.09 15.07
CA ARG A 415 18.51 -33.04 14.26
C ARG A 415 18.48 -31.88 13.28
N GLN A 416 17.39 -31.71 12.53
CA GLN A 416 17.25 -30.61 11.58
C GLN A 416 17.30 -29.24 12.26
N MET A 417 16.64 -29.07 13.42
CA MET A 417 16.73 -27.83 14.19
C MET A 417 18.18 -27.55 14.64
N ALA A 418 18.92 -28.55 15.10
CA ALA A 418 20.33 -28.39 15.48
C ALA A 418 21.23 -27.99 14.30
N GLU A 419 20.94 -28.51 13.09
CA GLU A 419 21.64 -28.11 11.87
C GLU A 419 21.38 -26.64 11.51
N TYR A 420 20.14 -26.17 11.61
CA TYR A 420 19.80 -24.76 11.40
C TYR A 420 20.40 -23.84 12.47
N GLU A 421 20.33 -24.23 13.74
CA GLU A 421 20.98 -23.52 14.85
C GLU A 421 22.48 -23.36 14.60
N LYS A 422 23.14 -24.42 14.13
CA LYS A 422 24.57 -24.40 13.78
C LYS A 422 24.86 -23.50 12.57
N ALA A 423 23.99 -23.49 11.55
CA ALA A 423 24.18 -22.70 10.34
C ALA A 423 24.07 -21.18 10.59
N ILE A 424 23.27 -20.77 11.58
CA ILE A 424 23.09 -19.36 11.96
C ILE A 424 24.07 -18.94 13.06
N SER A 425 24.45 -19.85 13.96
CA SER A 425 25.42 -19.56 15.02
C SER A 425 26.77 -19.12 14.46
N GLY A 426 27.38 -18.13 15.10
CA GLY A 426 28.65 -17.53 14.69
C GLY A 426 28.51 -16.34 13.74
N LYS A 427 27.34 -16.15 13.09
CA LYS A 427 27.07 -14.94 12.31
C LYS A 427 27.11 -13.71 13.20
N VAL A 428 27.71 -12.64 12.67
CA VAL A 428 27.81 -11.34 13.35
C VAL A 428 26.62 -10.48 12.93
N VAL A 429 25.87 -9.99 13.90
CA VAL A 429 24.75 -9.07 13.66
C VAL A 429 24.92 -7.78 14.44
N HIS A 430 24.45 -6.70 13.86
CA HIS A 430 24.38 -5.41 14.55
C HIS A 430 23.16 -5.36 15.45
N TRP A 431 23.28 -4.66 16.56
CA TRP A 431 22.22 -4.45 17.54
C TRP A 431 22.46 -3.12 18.26
N LEU A 432 21.46 -2.61 18.96
CA LEU A 432 21.56 -1.42 19.80
C LEU A 432 21.46 -1.85 21.28
N PRO A 433 22.52 -1.66 22.10
CA PRO A 433 22.44 -1.89 23.53
C PRO A 433 21.36 -1.04 24.18
N LYS A 434 20.62 -1.61 25.14
CA LYS A 434 19.53 -0.89 25.81
C LYS A 434 19.98 0.38 26.55
N SER A 435 21.25 0.45 26.95
CA SER A 435 21.86 1.63 27.56
C SER A 435 21.98 2.82 26.60
N GLU A 436 21.90 2.59 25.29
CA GLU A 436 22.01 3.61 24.24
C GLU A 436 20.65 3.97 23.61
N LEU A 437 19.55 3.41 24.12
CA LEU A 437 18.20 3.75 23.67
C LEU A 437 17.56 4.78 24.64
N PRO A 438 17.46 6.06 24.28
CA PRO A 438 16.76 7.05 25.09
C PRO A 438 15.24 6.89 24.99
N GLU A 439 14.49 7.52 25.92
CA GLU A 439 13.01 7.52 25.89
C GLU A 439 12.46 8.09 24.58
N ALA A 440 13.13 9.12 24.05
CA ALA A 440 12.76 9.79 22.81
C ALA A 440 13.10 8.99 21.55
N GLY A 441 13.60 7.75 21.67
CA GLY A 441 14.06 6.97 20.53
C GLY A 441 15.26 7.59 19.82
N LEU A 442 15.52 7.14 18.60
CA LEU A 442 16.63 7.63 17.78
C LEU A 442 16.08 8.05 16.42
N PRO A 443 16.66 9.07 15.75
CA PRO A 443 16.11 9.63 14.52
C PRO A 443 16.03 8.63 13.36
N TRP A 444 16.80 7.55 13.42
CA TRP A 444 16.78 6.48 12.41
C TRP A 444 15.75 5.37 12.71
N ILE A 445 15.16 5.35 13.92
CA ILE A 445 14.01 4.50 14.28
C ILE A 445 12.74 5.27 13.94
N MET A 446 11.90 4.69 13.09
CA MET A 446 10.68 5.32 12.59
C MET A 446 9.43 4.55 13.03
N ASN A 447 8.29 5.23 13.02
CA ASN A 447 6.98 4.58 13.14
C ASN A 447 6.86 3.42 12.15
N GLY A 448 6.39 2.27 12.62
CA GLY A 448 6.23 1.08 11.78
C GLY A 448 7.48 0.19 11.66
N ASP A 449 8.63 0.60 12.20
CA ASP A 449 9.79 -0.29 12.29
C ASP A 449 9.48 -1.52 13.15
N ILE A 450 9.97 -2.68 12.74
CA ILE A 450 9.89 -3.90 13.53
C ILE A 450 11.06 -3.87 14.52
N ILE A 451 10.71 -4.02 15.80
CA ILE A 451 11.66 -4.07 16.91
C ILE A 451 11.78 -5.52 17.37
N ALA A 452 12.99 -6.06 17.34
CA ALA A 452 13.31 -7.38 17.89
C ALA A 452 14.19 -7.22 19.14
N ILE A 453 13.65 -7.59 20.30
CA ILE A 453 14.30 -7.40 21.60
C ILE A 453 15.32 -8.51 21.85
N THR A 454 16.59 -8.14 21.94
CA THR A 454 17.70 -9.08 22.15
C THR A 454 17.75 -9.55 23.60
N THR A 455 18.24 -10.77 23.82
CA THR A 455 18.33 -11.39 25.15
C THR A 455 19.70 -12.01 25.43
N LYS A 456 20.04 -12.13 26.71
CA LYS A 456 21.22 -12.88 27.19
C LYS A 456 20.91 -14.33 27.59
N MET A 457 19.70 -14.81 27.31
CA MET A 457 19.34 -16.20 27.60
C MET A 457 20.21 -17.17 26.79
N PRO A 458 20.82 -18.18 27.42
CA PRO A 458 21.67 -19.13 26.69
C PRO A 458 20.91 -19.84 25.56
N GLY A 459 21.49 -19.85 24.35
CA GLY A 459 20.93 -20.52 23.19
C GLY A 459 19.80 -19.79 22.47
N LEU A 460 19.45 -18.57 22.90
CA LEU A 460 18.42 -17.70 22.33
C LEU A 460 18.96 -16.29 22.12
N ASP A 461 18.57 -15.65 21.03
CA ASP A 461 19.07 -14.34 20.60
C ASP A 461 18.02 -13.23 20.73
N ILE A 462 16.76 -13.52 20.39
CA ILE A 462 15.62 -12.62 20.48
C ILE A 462 14.57 -13.23 21.40
N ALA A 463 14.06 -12.42 22.34
CA ALA A 463 13.04 -12.86 23.30
C ALA A 463 11.63 -12.39 22.95
N HIS A 464 11.50 -11.28 22.23
CA HIS A 464 10.20 -10.65 21.96
C HIS A 464 10.29 -9.74 20.73
N VAL A 465 9.16 -9.53 20.04
CA VAL A 465 9.06 -8.60 18.90
C VAL A 465 7.85 -7.69 19.00
N GLY A 466 7.90 -6.56 18.31
CA GLY A 466 6.80 -5.61 18.16
C GLY A 466 7.07 -4.57 17.08
N ILE A 467 6.24 -3.53 17.05
CA ILE A 467 6.28 -2.45 16.07
C ILE A 467 6.52 -1.12 16.80
N ALA A 468 7.42 -0.29 16.29
CA ALA A 468 7.73 1.02 16.84
C ALA A 468 6.57 2.00 16.64
N GLU A 469 6.22 2.71 17.72
CA GLU A 469 5.27 3.82 17.70
C GLU A 469 5.80 4.99 18.52
N TYR A 470 5.84 6.19 17.95
CA TYR A 470 6.12 7.42 18.67
C TYR A 470 4.83 8.04 19.20
N LYS A 471 4.77 8.23 20.51
CA LYS A 471 3.66 8.92 21.20
C LYS A 471 4.24 10.09 21.99
N GLU A 472 3.77 11.29 21.69
CA GLU A 472 4.23 12.51 22.37
C GLU A 472 5.77 12.66 22.38
N GLY A 473 6.42 12.26 21.28
CA GLY A 473 7.88 12.31 21.13
C GLY A 473 8.66 11.19 21.82
N LYS A 474 8.00 10.22 22.44
CA LYS A 474 8.63 9.04 23.07
C LYS A 474 8.41 7.78 22.24
N LEU A 475 9.40 6.90 22.20
CA LEU A 475 9.33 5.62 21.50
C LEU A 475 8.65 4.56 22.37
N HIS A 476 7.50 4.08 21.93
CA HIS A 476 6.72 2.99 22.51
C HIS A 476 6.75 1.75 21.60
N LEU A 477 6.24 0.63 22.13
CA LEU A 477 6.14 -0.63 21.42
C LEU A 477 4.68 -1.06 21.29
N LEU A 478 4.20 -1.17 20.06
CA LEU A 478 2.97 -1.86 19.72
C LEU A 478 3.27 -3.38 19.62
N HIS A 479 2.71 -4.19 20.51
CA HIS A 479 3.03 -5.61 20.58
C HIS A 479 1.90 -6.47 21.17
N ALA A 480 1.92 -7.78 20.87
CA ALA A 480 1.13 -8.77 21.57
C ALA A 480 1.76 -9.06 22.95
N SER A 481 1.11 -8.64 24.02
CA SER A 481 1.59 -8.81 25.40
C SER A 481 0.99 -10.06 26.03
N SER A 482 1.85 -11.02 26.43
CA SER A 482 1.41 -12.20 27.17
C SER A 482 0.88 -11.84 28.55
N THR A 483 1.51 -10.86 29.23
CA THR A 483 1.11 -10.38 30.56
C THR A 483 -0.26 -9.71 30.54
N LEU A 484 -0.57 -8.94 29.49
CA LEU A 484 -1.86 -8.24 29.35
C LEU A 484 -2.89 -9.05 28.56
N GLY A 485 -2.50 -10.21 28.03
CA GLY A 485 -3.38 -11.13 27.32
C GLY A 485 -3.90 -10.62 25.97
N LYS A 486 -3.30 -9.56 25.40
CA LYS A 486 -3.77 -8.92 24.16
C LYS A 486 -2.70 -8.05 23.48
N VAL A 487 -2.97 -7.63 22.26
CA VAL A 487 -2.18 -6.60 21.56
C VAL A 487 -2.46 -5.23 22.17
N VAL A 488 -1.38 -4.51 22.51
CA VAL A 488 -1.40 -3.19 23.14
C VAL A 488 -0.29 -2.31 22.57
N VAL A 489 -0.42 -0.99 22.74
CA VAL A 489 0.75 -0.11 22.78
C VAL A 489 1.26 -0.09 24.21
N SER A 490 2.57 -0.19 24.40
CA SER A 490 3.17 -0.16 25.74
C SER A 490 2.78 1.12 26.48
N ASP A 491 2.48 1.00 27.77
CA ASP A 491 2.17 2.15 28.62
C ASP A 491 3.42 2.99 28.89
N GLU A 492 4.56 2.33 29.08
CA GLU A 492 5.88 2.97 29.24
C GLU A 492 6.67 2.98 27.92
N PRO A 493 7.61 3.94 27.76
CA PRO A 493 8.55 3.94 26.64
C PRO A 493 9.38 2.65 26.57
N LEU A 494 9.78 2.26 25.36
CA LEU A 494 10.49 1.02 25.08
C LEU A 494 11.77 0.85 25.93
N ASN A 495 12.52 1.93 26.17
CA ASN A 495 13.72 1.85 26.99
C ASN A 495 13.43 1.46 28.45
N HIS A 496 12.30 1.87 29.03
CA HIS A 496 11.87 1.44 30.37
C HIS A 496 11.53 -0.04 30.37
N MET A 497 10.81 -0.53 29.35
CA MET A 497 10.55 -1.97 29.20
C MET A 497 11.85 -2.80 29.15
N LEU A 498 12.86 -2.34 28.39
CA LEU A 498 14.18 -2.96 28.32
C LEU A 498 14.93 -2.96 29.65
N ASN A 499 14.82 -1.87 30.42
CA ASN A 499 15.50 -1.73 31.71
C ASN A 499 14.84 -2.57 32.81
N ASN A 500 13.51 -2.70 32.76
CA ASN A 500 12.73 -3.48 33.73
C ASN A 500 12.93 -5.00 33.56
N ASN A 501 13.38 -5.47 32.40
CA ASN A 501 13.70 -6.87 32.17
C ASN A 501 15.22 -7.14 32.23
N LYS A 502 15.64 -7.98 33.18
CA LYS A 502 17.05 -8.33 33.38
C LYS A 502 17.65 -9.19 32.26
N SER A 503 16.85 -9.97 31.54
CA SER A 503 17.33 -10.82 30.44
C SER A 503 17.46 -10.04 29.13
N TRP A 504 16.66 -8.98 28.95
CA TRP A 504 16.71 -8.14 27.75
C TRP A 504 17.97 -7.30 27.74
N THR A 505 18.68 -7.31 26.62
CA THR A 505 19.97 -6.64 26.46
C THR A 505 19.85 -5.37 25.62
N GLY A 506 18.92 -5.30 24.68
CA GLY A 506 18.83 -4.25 23.66
C GLY A 506 17.85 -4.61 22.56
N ILE A 507 18.04 -4.04 21.36
CA ILE A 507 17.16 -4.24 20.22
C ILE A 507 17.92 -4.43 18.91
N ARG A 508 17.31 -5.16 17.98
CA ARG A 508 17.53 -5.03 16.53
C ARG A 508 16.35 -4.26 15.94
N VAL A 509 16.62 -3.45 14.93
CA VAL A 509 15.59 -2.66 14.23
C VAL A 509 15.63 -3.03 12.77
N VAL A 510 14.50 -3.51 12.26
CA VAL A 510 14.33 -3.88 10.86
C VAL A 510 13.12 -3.18 10.28
N ARG A 511 13.22 -2.73 9.03
CA ARG A 511 12.16 -1.97 8.35
C ARG A 511 11.61 -2.79 7.20
N MET A 512 10.29 -2.78 7.05
CA MET A 512 9.64 -3.29 5.83
C MET A 512 10.32 -2.65 4.62
N SER A 513 10.78 -3.49 3.71
CA SER A 513 11.44 -3.07 2.49
C SER A 513 10.66 -3.56 1.30
N HIS A 514 10.91 -2.92 0.19
CA HIS A 514 10.33 -3.30 -1.07
C HIS A 514 11.37 -4.11 -1.82
N SER A 515 10.97 -5.28 -2.30
CA SER A 515 11.70 -5.99 -3.34
C SER A 515 12.08 -4.95 -4.39
N LYS A 516 13.38 -4.71 -4.59
CA LYS A 516 13.81 -4.19 -5.88
C LYS A 516 13.45 -5.29 -6.86
N ASN A 517 12.31 -5.13 -7.54
CA ASN A 517 12.05 -5.92 -8.73
C ASN A 517 13.22 -5.58 -9.66
N ASN A 518 14.18 -6.49 -9.75
CA ASN A 518 15.24 -6.46 -10.76
C ASN A 518 14.62 -6.69 -12.12
#